data_AF-A0A7S0ZFH4-F1
#
_entry.id   AF-A0A7S0ZFH4-F1
#
_cell.length_a   1.000
_cell.length_b   1.000
_cell.length_c   1.000
_cell.angle_alpha   90.00
_cell.angle_beta   90.00
_cell.angle_gamma   90.00
#
_symmetry.space_group_name_H-M   'P 1'
#
loop_
_entity.id
_entity.type
_entity.pdbx_description
1 polymer ?
#
loop_
_entity_poly.entity_id
_entity_poly.type
_entity_poly.pdbx_seq_one_letter_code
_entity_poly.pdbx_strand_id
1 'polypeptide(L)'
;MLRILFSIGLGCTLSIHGYFRKKLTLDGAICACVLAIVVLLLDYGSSCALLSFYLFGSRITKVGASRKRKLESNYDSSSIRSSIQVAANSFPAAFTLLLCYKIIPMLFNINNTLT
;
A
#
# COMPACT_ATOMS: atom_id res chain seq x y z
N MET A 1 -9.74 -16.55 11.79
CA MET A 1 -9.87 -16.93 10.36
C MET A 1 -10.50 -15.83 9.51
N LEU A 2 -11.65 -15.25 9.90
CA LEU A 2 -12.35 -14.23 9.10
C LEU A 2 -11.46 -13.06 8.63
N ARG A 3 -10.65 -12.48 9.55
CA ARG A 3 -9.71 -11.40 9.23
C ARG A 3 -8.71 -11.78 8.12
N ILE A 4 -8.14 -12.99 8.18
CA ILE A 4 -7.15 -13.44 7.18
C ILE A 4 -7.80 -13.56 5.80
N LEU A 5 -8.96 -14.21 5.73
CA LEU A 5 -9.70 -14.37 4.48
C LEU A 5 -10.13 -13.01 3.91
N PHE A 6 -10.58 -12.10 4.77
CA PHE A 6 -10.93 -10.74 4.38
C PHE A 6 -9.73 -9.96 3.84
N SER A 7 -8.59 -9.99 4.53
CA SER A 7 -7.36 -9.32 4.10
C SER A 7 -6.86 -9.85 2.75
N ILE A 8 -6.85 -11.17 2.57
CA ILE A 8 -6.47 -11.82 1.30
C ILE A 8 -7.45 -11.43 0.20
N GLY A 9 -8.76 -11.56 0.44
CA GLY A 9 -9.79 -11.24 -0.55
C GLY A 9 -9.72 -9.79 -1.01
N LEU A 10 -9.63 -8.83 -0.07
CA LEU A 10 -9.51 -7.41 -0.41
C LEU A 10 -8.20 -7.09 -1.11
N GLY A 11 -7.07 -7.57 -0.59
CA GLY A 11 -5.74 -7.32 -1.16
C GLY A 11 -5.63 -7.81 -2.59
N CYS A 12 -6.09 -9.03 -2.86
CA CYS A 12 -6.15 -9.59 -4.21
C CYS A 12 -7.09 -8.78 -5.11
N THR A 13 -8.33 -8.52 -4.68
CA THR A 13 -9.33 -7.81 -5.49
C THR A 13 -8.85 -6.42 -5.91
N LEU A 14 -8.28 -5.66 -4.97
CA LEU A 14 -7.76 -4.31 -5.25
C LEU A 14 -6.57 -4.33 -6.20
N SER A 15 -5.67 -5.30 -6.04
CA SER A 15 -4.47 -5.43 -6.87
C SER A 15 -4.82 -5.87 -8.29
N ILE A 16 -5.71 -6.86 -8.41
CA ILE A 16 -6.26 -7.32 -9.70
C ILE A 16 -7.00 -6.17 -10.40
N HIS A 17 -7.86 -5.45 -9.68
CA HIS A 17 -8.54 -4.28 -10.22
C HIS A 17 -7.54 -3.21 -10.69
N GLY A 18 -6.51 -2.91 -9.88
CA GLY A 18 -5.47 -1.95 -10.23
C GLY A 18 -4.69 -2.32 -11.48
N TYR A 19 -4.38 -3.61 -11.66
CA TYR A 19 -3.77 -4.13 -12.88
C TYR A 19 -4.68 -3.95 -14.11
N PHE A 20 -5.93 -4.44 -14.05
CA PHE A 20 -6.87 -4.33 -15.17
C PHE A 20 -7.24 -2.88 -15.52
N ARG A 21 -7.24 -1.98 -14.53
CA ARG A 21 -7.44 -0.54 -14.75
C ARG A 21 -6.21 0.19 -15.26
N LYS A 22 -5.12 -0.52 -15.58
CA LYS A 22 -3.82 0.05 -15.99
C LYS A 22 -3.35 1.12 -15.01
N LYS A 23 -3.51 0.86 -13.70
CA LYS A 23 -2.97 1.68 -12.60
C LYS A 23 -1.68 1.13 -12.04
N LEU A 24 -1.46 -0.17 -12.24
CA LEU A 24 -0.30 -0.91 -11.76
C LEU A 24 0.29 -1.73 -12.90
N THR A 25 1.61 -1.84 -12.91
CA THR A 25 2.32 -2.92 -13.64
C THR A 25 1.99 -4.27 -13.01
N LEU A 26 2.27 -5.38 -13.71
CA LEU A 26 2.03 -6.73 -13.17
C LEU A 26 2.80 -6.94 -11.84
N ASP A 27 4.09 -6.65 -11.84
CA ASP A 27 4.93 -6.74 -10.65
C ASP A 27 4.45 -5.76 -9.55
N GLY A 28 4.01 -4.56 -9.95
CA GLY A 28 3.42 -3.59 -9.03
C GLY A 28 2.13 -4.09 -8.37
N ALA A 29 1.31 -4.84 -9.09
CA ALA A 29 0.11 -5.47 -8.55
C ALA A 29 0.43 -6.61 -7.58
N ILE A 30 1.46 -7.42 -7.87
CA ILE A 30 1.94 -8.46 -6.95
C ILE A 30 2.44 -7.80 -5.65
N CYS A 31 3.29 -6.78 -5.76
CA CYS A 31 3.80 -6.01 -4.63
C CYS A 31 2.65 -5.36 -3.81
N ALA A 32 1.69 -4.75 -4.49
CA ALA A 32 0.51 -4.15 -3.85
C ALA A 32 -0.33 -5.19 -3.09
N CYS A 33 -0.48 -6.39 -3.65
CA CYS A 33 -1.24 -7.47 -3.02
C CYS A 33 -0.59 -7.90 -1.71
N VAL A 34 0.72 -8.16 -1.73
CA VAL A 34 1.49 -8.57 -0.54
C VAL A 34 1.43 -7.49 0.54
N LEU A 35 1.73 -6.23 0.19
CA LEU A 35 1.75 -5.13 1.15
C LEU A 35 0.34 -4.82 1.70
N ALA A 36 -0.70 -4.88 0.87
CA ALA A 36 -2.07 -4.68 1.32
C ALA A 36 -2.49 -5.75 2.32
N ILE A 37 -2.17 -7.02 2.07
CA ILE A 37 -2.46 -8.12 3.01
C ILE A 37 -1.75 -7.90 4.34
N VAL A 38 -0.45 -7.55 4.34
CA VAL A 38 0.33 -7.32 5.56
C VAL A 38 -0.30 -6.19 6.39
N VAL A 39 -0.60 -5.05 5.76
CA VAL A 39 -1.17 -3.89 6.46
C VAL A 39 -2.60 -4.18 6.95
N LEU A 40 -3.44 -4.85 6.15
CA LEU A 40 -4.79 -5.28 6.53
C LEU A 40 -4.79 -6.30 7.66
N LEU A 41 -3.77 -7.15 7.74
CA LEU A 41 -3.61 -8.00 8.90
C LEU A 41 -3.27 -7.12 10.10
N LEU A 42 -2.26 -6.26 10.05
CA LEU A 42 -1.79 -5.56 11.25
C LEU A 42 -2.83 -4.58 11.83
N ASP A 43 -3.44 -3.73 11.00
CA ASP A 43 -4.37 -2.71 11.46
C ASP A 43 -5.32 -2.22 10.35
N TYR A 44 -6.63 -2.22 10.62
CA TYR A 44 -7.64 -1.76 9.65
C TYR A 44 -7.67 -0.24 9.49
N GLY A 45 -7.36 0.53 10.54
CA GLY A 45 -7.37 2.01 10.45
C GLY A 45 -6.33 2.53 9.46
N SER A 46 -5.10 2.07 9.64
CA SER A 46 -3.96 2.37 8.76
C SER A 46 -4.17 1.83 7.34
N SER A 47 -4.84 0.68 7.21
CA SER A 47 -5.26 0.15 5.91
C SER A 47 -6.23 1.06 5.19
N CYS A 48 -7.26 1.56 5.88
CA CYS A 48 -8.22 2.51 5.33
C CYS A 48 -7.55 3.83 4.93
N ALA A 49 -6.59 4.32 5.71
CA ALA A 49 -5.80 5.50 5.38
C ALA A 49 -4.98 5.30 4.10
N LEU A 50 -4.27 4.16 3.98
CA LEU A 50 -3.47 3.84 2.79
C LEU A 50 -4.33 3.64 1.54
N LEU A 51 -5.49 3.00 1.69
CA LEU A 51 -6.48 2.84 0.61
C LEU A 51 -7.04 4.20 0.19
N SER A 52 -7.36 5.07 1.14
CA SER A 52 -7.82 6.44 0.86
C SER A 52 -6.73 7.21 0.11
N PHE A 53 -5.49 7.19 0.58
CA PHE A 53 -4.35 7.79 -0.11
C PHE A 53 -4.22 7.30 -1.56
N TYR A 54 -4.31 5.99 -1.79
CA TYR A 54 -4.28 5.42 -3.14
C TYR A 54 -5.43 5.90 -4.02
N LEU A 55 -6.67 5.88 -3.51
CA LEU A 55 -7.88 6.24 -4.25
C LEU A 55 -7.99 7.74 -4.54
N PHE A 56 -7.68 8.59 -3.57
CA PHE A 56 -7.72 10.04 -3.71
C PHE A 56 -6.51 10.55 -4.50
N GLY A 57 -5.30 10.07 -4.18
CA GLY A 57 -4.08 10.43 -4.91
C GLY A 57 -4.19 10.12 -6.41
N SER A 58 -4.83 9.00 -6.78
CA SER A 58 -5.07 8.63 -8.18
C SER A 58 -6.11 9.49 -8.92
N ARG A 59 -6.92 10.28 -8.21
CA ARG A 59 -7.92 11.19 -8.78
C ARG A 59 -7.41 12.63 -8.79
N ILE A 60 -6.81 13.08 -7.70
CA ILE A 60 -6.27 14.45 -7.54
C ILE A 60 -5.17 14.73 -8.56
N THR A 61 -4.32 13.74 -8.85
CA THR A 61 -3.26 13.85 -9.86
C THR A 61 -3.76 14.18 -11.27
N LYS A 62 -5.04 13.91 -11.58
CA LYS A 62 -5.63 14.27 -12.88
C LYS A 62 -5.96 15.76 -13.00
N VAL A 63 -6.26 16.43 -11.89
CA VAL A 63 -6.63 17.85 -11.86
C VAL A 63 -5.42 18.73 -12.19
N GLY A 64 -4.22 18.33 -11.75
CA GLY A 64 -2.98 19.05 -12.03
C GLY A 64 -2.25 18.61 -13.31
N ALA A 65 -2.74 17.58 -14.00
CA ALA A 65 -2.06 16.95 -15.14
C ALA A 65 -1.76 17.93 -16.28
N SER A 66 -2.72 18.80 -16.61
CA SER A 66 -2.60 19.82 -17.66
C SER A 66 -1.57 20.89 -17.33
N ARG A 67 -1.37 21.22 -16.04
CA ARG A 67 -0.36 22.18 -15.60
C ARG A 67 1.02 21.53 -15.56
N LYS A 68 1.11 20.29 -15.08
CA LYS A 68 2.33 19.48 -15.03
C LYS A 68 2.90 19.21 -16.44
N ARG A 69 2.02 18.93 -17.42
CA ARG A 69 2.39 18.74 -18.83
C ARG A 69 3.09 19.95 -19.47
N LYS A 70 2.77 21.18 -19.02
CA LYS A 70 3.41 22.40 -19.53
C LYS A 70 4.77 22.69 -18.90
N LEU A 71 5.03 22.11 -17.73
CA LEU A 71 6.23 22.37 -16.93
C LEU A 71 7.33 21.33 -17.13
N GLU A 72 6.97 20.09 -17.46
CA GLU A 72 7.93 19.00 -17.65
C GLU A 72 8.15 18.72 -19.14
N SER A 73 9.38 18.85 -19.61
CA SER A 73 9.78 18.53 -20.99
C SER A 73 9.60 17.04 -21.34
N ASN A 74 9.64 16.16 -20.33
CA ASN A 74 9.45 14.71 -20.43
C ASN A 74 8.19 14.28 -19.67
N TYR A 75 7.07 14.95 -19.90
CA TYR A 75 5.81 14.58 -19.25
C TYR A 75 5.33 13.20 -19.72
N ASP A 76 5.48 12.18 -18.86
CA ASP A 76 4.83 10.89 -19.08
C ASP A 76 3.34 11.02 -18.70
N SER A 77 2.48 10.84 -19.69
CA SER A 77 1.03 10.83 -19.50
C SER A 77 0.54 9.58 -18.78
N SER A 78 1.39 8.55 -18.67
CA SER A 78 1.08 7.30 -18.00
C SER A 78 1.26 7.43 -16.48
N SER A 79 0.18 7.21 -15.74
CA SER A 79 0.17 7.13 -14.26
C SER A 79 0.20 5.66 -13.82
N ILE A 80 0.95 4.83 -14.52
CA ILE A 80 1.08 3.41 -14.20
C ILE A 80 2.16 3.28 -13.13
N ARG A 81 1.83 2.62 -12.01
CA ARG A 81 2.77 2.47 -10.88
C ARG A 81 3.56 1.17 -10.97
N SER A 82 4.87 1.28 -10.83
CA SER A 82 5.78 0.12 -10.70
C SER A 82 5.84 -0.38 -9.26
N SER A 83 6.39 -1.57 -9.05
CA SER A 83 6.61 -2.17 -7.72
C SER A 83 7.47 -1.30 -6.82
N ILE A 84 8.49 -0.64 -7.38
CA ILE A 84 9.34 0.29 -6.63
C ILE A 84 8.49 1.45 -6.10
N GLN A 85 7.61 2.02 -6.93
CA GLN A 85 6.72 3.09 -6.49
C GLN A 85 5.69 2.61 -5.46
N VAL A 86 5.17 1.40 -5.62
CA VAL A 86 4.23 0.80 -4.66
C VAL A 86 4.95 0.57 -3.32
N ALA A 87 6.11 -0.06 -3.33
CA ALA A 87 6.93 -0.31 -2.14
C ALA A 87 7.32 1.00 -1.46
N ALA A 88 7.79 2.00 -2.21
CA ALA A 88 8.17 3.29 -1.65
C ALA A 88 7.02 3.97 -0.88
N ASN A 89 5.77 3.80 -1.33
CA ASN A 89 4.61 4.39 -0.67
C ASN A 89 4.05 3.51 0.48
N SER A 90 4.08 2.19 0.33
CA SER A 90 3.34 1.28 1.21
C SER A 90 4.23 0.52 2.20
N PHE A 91 5.51 0.31 1.90
CA PHE A 91 6.45 -0.41 2.78
C PHE A 91 6.71 0.31 4.11
N PRO A 92 6.93 1.64 4.17
CA PRO A 92 7.14 2.32 5.45
C PRO A 92 5.98 2.13 6.43
N ALA A 93 4.74 2.12 5.92
CA ALA A 93 3.54 1.86 6.72
C ALA A 93 3.54 0.41 7.23
N ALA A 94 3.76 -0.57 6.34
CA ALA A 94 3.83 -1.98 6.72
C ALA A 94 4.92 -2.24 7.77
N PHE A 95 6.10 -1.66 7.57
CA PHE A 95 7.25 -1.78 8.48
C PHE A 95 6.95 -1.18 9.86
N THR A 96 6.42 0.04 9.89
CA THR A 96 6.05 0.73 11.14
C THR A 96 5.01 -0.07 11.91
N LEU A 97 3.98 -0.56 11.24
CA LEU A 97 2.95 -1.38 11.87
C LEU A 97 3.51 -2.68 12.42
N LEU A 98 4.42 -3.35 11.70
CA LEU A 98 5.04 -4.58 12.15
C LEU A 98 5.88 -4.34 13.41
N LEU A 99 6.64 -3.25 13.44
CA LEU A 99 7.42 -2.85 14.61
C LEU A 99 6.51 -2.58 15.82
N CYS A 100 5.53 -1.69 15.66
CA CYS A 100 4.68 -1.24 16.77
C CYS A 100 3.74 -2.31 17.32
N TYR A 101 3.14 -3.15 16.46
CA TYR A 101 2.10 -4.09 16.88
C TYR A 101 2.59 -5.51 17.13
N LYS A 102 3.80 -5.87 16.67
CA LYS A 102 4.33 -7.23 16.82
C LYS A 102 5.69 -7.27 17.47
N ILE A 103 6.69 -6.59 16.91
CA ILE A 103 8.07 -6.75 17.35
C ILE A 103 8.29 -6.11 18.73
N ILE A 104 7.91 -4.85 18.91
CA ILE A 104 8.13 -4.13 20.18
C ILE A 104 7.39 -4.82 21.34
N PRO A 105 6.08 -5.14 21.24
CA PRO A 105 5.39 -5.86 22.32
C PRO A 105 6.00 -7.22 22.64
N MET A 106 6.49 -7.95 21.62
CA MET A 106 7.18 -9.23 21.82
C MET A 106 8.47 -9.05 22.63
N LEU A 107 9.29 -8.04 22.31
CA LEU A 107 10.52 -7.74 23.05
C LEU A 107 10.24 -7.37 24.50
N PHE A 108 9.22 -6.54 24.77
CA PHE A 108 8.82 -6.21 26.14
C PHE A 108 8.36 -7.43 26.93
N ASN A 109 7.60 -8.34 26.30
CA ASN A 109 7.13 -9.56 26.96
C ASN A 109 8.26 -10.52 27.31
N ILE A 110 9.27 -10.65 26.43
CA ILE A 110 10.47 -11.45 26.69
C ILE A 110 11.25 -10.89 27.88
N ASN A 111 11.42 -9.57 27.97
CA ASN A 111 12.14 -8.96 29.08
C ASN A 111 11.43 -9.17 30.43
N ASN A 112 10.10 -9.08 30.47
CA ASN A 112 9.32 -9.28 31.70
C ASN A 112 9.25 -10.75 32.17
N THR A 113 9.54 -11.72 31.29
CA THR A 113 9.55 -13.15 31.66
C THR A 113 10.91 -13.61 32.20
N LEU A 114 11.96 -12.81 32.01
CA LEU A 114 13.32 -13.09 32.48
C LEU A 114 13.68 -12.39 33.81
N THR A 115 12.80 -11.50 34.30
CA THR A 115 12.91 -10.78 35.59
C THR A 115 11.98 -11.38 36.62
#